data_AF-A0A3B9AH79-F1
#
_entry.id   AF-A0A3B9AH79-F1
#
_cell.length_a   1.000
_cell.length_b   1.000
_cell.length_c   1.000
_cell.angle_alpha   90.00
_cell.angle_beta   90.00
_cell.angle_gamma   90.00
#
_symmetry.space_group_name_H-M   'P 1'
#
loop_
_entity.id
_entity.type
_entity.pdbx_description
1 polymer ?
#
loop_
_entity_poly.entity_id
_entity_poly.type
_entity_poly.pdbx_seq_one_letter_code
_entity_poly.pdbx_strand_id
1 'polypeptide(L)'
;MKRRDVLKGISLSALGLAGLNPQVKAAELADEVANNKDPEFKQFGRTEYEKMRDAKLFAEQFFNPHEMKTISVLVDIIIPRDERSGSATEAGVPEFIEFMAKDKPDFQTPLRGGLGWIDNEAQKRFGKVFVDITPAQRIEIVEDIAYPERKKPGMSHGVVFFSLMRNLTASGFWSSKIGMADIGYQGNTPNTWDGVPEEVLRQYGLG
;
A
#
# COMPACT_ATOMS: atom_id res chain seq x y z
N MET A 1 15.27 0.64 22.36
CA MET A 1 15.12 2.10 22.56
C MET A 1 13.71 2.38 23.07
N LYS A 2 13.51 3.13 24.17
CA LYS A 2 12.18 3.32 24.78
C LYS A 2 11.47 4.51 24.10
N ARG A 3 10.22 4.33 23.66
CA ARG A 3 9.37 5.37 22.98
C ARG A 3 9.35 6.73 23.69
N ARG A 4 9.58 6.74 25.01
CA ARG A 4 9.63 7.94 25.85
C ARG A 4 10.83 8.85 25.57
N ASP A 5 11.93 8.31 25.07
CA ASP A 5 13.14 9.09 24.79
C ASP A 5 13.02 9.84 23.45
N VAL A 6 12.22 9.31 22.51
CA VAL A 6 11.90 9.95 21.23
C VAL A 6 11.04 11.21 21.42
N LEU A 7 10.07 11.17 22.35
CA LEU A 7 9.18 12.31 22.62
C LEU A 7 9.91 13.52 23.24
N LYS A 8 11.02 13.28 23.95
CA LYS A 8 11.84 14.36 24.51
C LYS A 8 12.67 15.10 23.45
N GLY A 9 12.95 14.45 22.31
CA GLY A 9 13.65 15.07 21.19
C GLY A 9 12.79 16.05 20.39
N ILE A 10 11.48 15.80 20.29
CA ILE A 10 10.55 16.59 19.48
C ILE A 10 10.34 18.00 20.05
N SER A 11 10.40 18.18 21.37
CA SER A 11 10.21 19.49 22.00
C SER A 11 11.37 20.47 21.78
N LEU A 12 12.59 20.00 21.46
CA LEU A 12 13.74 20.90 21.24
C LEU A 12 13.87 21.38 19.78
N SER A 13 13.22 20.72 18.81
CA SER A 13 13.36 21.04 17.38
C SER A 13 12.47 22.21 16.91
N ALA A 14 11.55 22.69 17.76
CA ALA A 14 10.55 23.69 17.38
C ALA A 14 11.08 25.13 17.33
N LEU A 15 12.28 25.41 17.85
CA LEU A 15 12.82 26.79 17.92
C LEU A 15 13.72 27.20 16.74
N GLY A 16 14.00 26.31 15.78
CA GLY A 16 14.92 26.60 14.66
C GLY A 16 14.30 26.63 13.25
N LEU A 17 13.02 26.31 13.08
CA LEU A 17 12.46 25.94 11.77
C LEU A 17 11.52 26.98 11.13
N ALA A 18 11.53 28.24 11.57
CA ALA A 18 10.68 29.28 11.00
C ALA A 18 11.06 29.71 9.56
N GLY A 19 12.06 29.08 8.93
CA GLY A 19 12.62 29.52 7.64
C GLY A 19 12.76 28.47 6.54
N LEU A 20 12.34 27.22 6.73
CA LEU A 20 12.50 26.20 5.68
C LEU A 20 11.24 26.03 4.83
N ASN A 21 11.44 26.08 3.51
CA ASN A 21 10.43 25.81 2.49
C ASN A 21 9.83 24.40 2.72
N PRO A 22 8.50 24.23 2.68
CA PRO A 22 7.84 22.93 2.84
C PRO A 22 8.39 21.83 1.92
N GLN A 23 8.99 22.17 0.78
CA GLN A 23 9.65 21.23 -0.13
C GLN A 23 10.94 20.63 0.44
N VAL A 24 11.72 21.40 1.22
CA VAL A 24 12.94 20.91 1.88
C VAL A 24 12.58 19.94 2.99
N LYS A 25 11.52 20.26 3.75
CA LYS A 25 11.03 19.38 4.81
C LYS A 25 10.42 18.08 4.27
N ALA A 26 9.78 18.13 3.10
CA ALA A 26 9.30 16.94 2.39
C ALA A 26 10.46 16.08 1.86
N ALA A 27 11.54 16.71 1.37
CA ALA A 27 12.75 16.01 0.94
C ALA A 27 13.50 15.35 2.11
N GLU A 28 13.62 16.04 3.24
CA GLU A 28 14.22 15.47 4.47
C GLU A 28 13.40 14.29 5.01
N LEU A 29 12.06 14.38 5.00
CA LEU A 29 11.21 13.24 5.35
C LEU A 29 11.37 12.08 4.37
N ALA A 30 11.48 12.36 3.06
CA ALA A 30 11.70 11.32 2.06
C ALA A 30 13.05 10.63 2.25
N ASP A 31 14.10 11.38 2.61
CA ASP A 31 15.43 10.84 2.92
C ASP A 31 15.44 10.02 4.23
N GLU A 32 14.71 10.44 5.27
CA GLU A 32 14.57 9.65 6.50
C GLU A 32 13.81 8.34 6.26
N VAL A 33 12.74 8.37 5.46
CA VAL A 33 11.99 7.15 5.07
C VAL A 33 12.85 6.24 4.19
N ALA A 34 13.64 6.79 3.27
CA ALA A 34 14.56 6.02 2.43
C ALA A 34 15.70 5.36 3.22
N ASN A 35 16.13 5.96 4.34
CA ASN A 35 17.21 5.46 5.18
C ASN A 35 16.75 4.52 6.30
N ASN A 36 15.46 4.44 6.61
CA ASN A 36 14.88 3.45 7.50
C ASN A 36 14.72 2.12 6.76
N LYS A 37 15.84 1.46 6.45
CA LYS A 37 15.81 0.09 5.92
C LYS A 37 15.22 -0.80 7.01
N ASP A 38 14.07 -1.39 6.71
CA ASP A 38 13.57 -2.51 7.50
C ASP A 38 14.69 -3.53 7.72
N PRO A 39 14.72 -4.22 8.87
CA PRO A 39 15.73 -5.22 9.16
C PRO A 39 15.84 -6.19 7.98
N GLU A 40 17.08 -6.46 7.57
CA GLU A 40 17.39 -7.31 6.43
C GLU A 40 16.56 -8.60 6.49
N PHE A 41 15.70 -8.81 5.49
CA PHE A 41 14.84 -9.98 5.42
C PHE A 41 15.72 -11.21 5.20
N LYS A 42 16.07 -11.92 6.28
CA LYS A 42 16.89 -13.12 6.21
C LYS A 42 16.08 -14.26 5.59
N GLN A 43 16.29 -14.46 4.29
CA GLN A 43 15.68 -15.55 3.52
C GLN A 43 16.29 -16.91 3.90
N PHE A 44 15.76 -17.55 4.94
CA PHE A 44 16.17 -18.90 5.32
C PHE A 44 15.71 -19.93 4.28
N GLY A 45 16.56 -20.91 3.97
CA GLY A 45 16.22 -22.04 3.10
C GLY A 45 16.22 -21.76 1.59
N ARG A 46 16.62 -20.57 1.13
CA ARG A 46 16.75 -20.24 -0.30
C ARG A 46 18.04 -20.78 -0.91
N THR A 47 17.96 -21.30 -2.13
CA THR A 47 19.11 -21.64 -2.97
C THR A 47 19.84 -20.39 -3.47
N GLU A 48 21.09 -20.52 -3.92
CA GLU A 48 21.86 -19.39 -4.47
C GLU A 48 21.18 -18.78 -5.71
N TYR A 49 20.59 -19.61 -6.57
CA TYR A 49 19.82 -19.15 -7.72
C TYR A 49 18.64 -18.25 -7.31
N GLU A 50 17.86 -18.67 -6.30
CA GLU A 50 16.73 -17.88 -5.79
C GLU A 50 17.19 -16.55 -5.19
N LYS A 51 18.28 -16.55 -4.41
CA LYS A 51 18.85 -15.31 -3.86
C LYS A 51 19.25 -14.33 -4.95
N MET A 52 19.88 -14.82 -6.02
CA MET A 52 20.26 -13.97 -7.16
C MET A 52 19.04 -13.43 -7.92
N ARG A 53 18.02 -14.27 -8.13
CA ARG A 53 16.75 -13.85 -8.74
C ARG A 53 16.08 -12.75 -7.91
N ASP A 54 15.96 -12.97 -6.60
CA ASP A 54 15.30 -12.05 -5.69
C ASP A 54 16.08 -10.74 -5.57
N ALA A 55 17.41 -10.79 -5.47
CA ALA A 55 18.26 -9.59 -5.49
C ALA A 55 18.07 -8.77 -6.77
N LYS A 56 17.97 -9.42 -7.93
CA LYS A 56 17.68 -8.73 -9.20
C LYS A 56 16.29 -8.08 -9.17
N LEU A 57 15.28 -8.80 -8.68
CA LEU A 57 13.90 -8.33 -8.60
C LEU A 57 13.74 -7.11 -7.66
N PHE A 58 14.46 -7.11 -6.53
CA PHE A 58 14.44 -6.01 -5.57
C PHE A 58 15.25 -4.79 -6.05
N ALA A 59 16.29 -4.99 -6.87
CA ALA A 59 17.08 -3.89 -7.43
C ALA A 59 16.39 -3.20 -8.62
N GLU A 60 15.49 -3.90 -9.32
CA GLU A 60 14.74 -3.34 -10.45
C GLU A 60 13.69 -2.33 -9.97
N GLN A 61 13.59 -1.21 -10.69
CA GLN A 61 12.53 -0.23 -10.54
C GLN A 61 11.69 -0.21 -11.82
N PHE A 62 10.41 -0.51 -11.70
CA PHE A 62 9.47 -0.52 -12.80
C PHE A 62 8.78 0.83 -12.95
N PHE A 63 8.11 1.35 -11.93
CA PHE A 63 7.42 2.64 -11.98
C PHE A 63 8.36 3.83 -11.72
N ASN A 64 8.13 4.91 -12.47
CA ASN A 64 8.80 6.18 -12.22
C ASN A 64 8.16 6.94 -11.04
N PRO A 65 8.78 8.03 -10.53
CA PRO A 65 8.27 8.76 -9.36
C PRO A 65 6.85 9.33 -9.54
N HIS A 66 6.49 9.75 -10.74
CA HIS A 66 5.14 10.27 -11.03
C HIS A 66 4.11 9.14 -11.04
N GLU A 67 4.42 8.01 -11.68
CA GLU A 67 3.59 6.81 -11.67
C GLU A 67 3.34 6.33 -10.23
N MET A 68 4.38 6.28 -9.40
CA MET A 68 4.26 5.94 -7.98
C MET A 68 3.37 6.92 -7.21
N LYS A 69 3.50 8.23 -7.45
CA LYS A 69 2.64 9.24 -6.83
C LYS A 69 1.17 9.07 -7.24
N THR A 70 0.91 8.77 -8.51
CA THR A 70 -0.44 8.50 -9.01
C THR A 70 -1.01 7.23 -8.37
N ILE A 71 -0.22 6.17 -8.24
CA ILE A 71 -0.60 4.94 -7.52
C ILE A 71 -0.96 5.28 -6.07
N SER A 72 -0.09 5.97 -5.31
CA SER A 72 -0.36 6.35 -3.91
C SER A 72 -1.70 7.08 -3.75
N VAL A 73 -1.99 8.04 -4.62
CA VAL A 73 -3.26 8.77 -4.59
C VAL A 73 -4.44 7.85 -4.91
N LEU A 74 -4.32 6.99 -5.92
CA LEU A 74 -5.38 6.04 -6.30
C LEU A 74 -5.68 5.02 -5.22
N VAL A 75 -4.65 4.42 -4.60
CA VAL A 75 -4.85 3.38 -3.58
C VAL A 75 -5.52 3.96 -2.33
N ASP A 76 -5.19 5.19 -1.94
CA ASP A 76 -5.85 5.89 -0.82
C ASP A 76 -7.27 6.34 -1.16
N ILE A 77 -7.62 6.53 -2.44
CA ILE A 77 -9.02 6.72 -2.85
C ILE A 77 -9.79 5.39 -2.72
N ILE A 78 -9.16 4.26 -3.01
CA ILE A 78 -9.80 2.93 -2.99
C ILE A 78 -9.98 2.43 -1.55
N ILE A 79 -8.95 2.52 -0.71
CA ILE A 79 -8.99 2.22 0.73
C ILE A 79 -8.42 3.42 1.49
N PRO A 80 -9.26 4.40 1.86
CA PRO A 80 -8.83 5.56 2.63
C PRO A 80 -8.55 5.18 4.08
N ARG A 81 -7.82 6.05 4.80
CA ARG A 81 -7.75 5.97 6.26
C ARG A 81 -9.16 6.15 6.84
N ASP A 82 -9.51 5.33 7.82
CA ASP A 82 -10.72 5.48 8.62
C ASP A 82 -10.41 5.42 10.14
N GLU A 83 -11.45 5.28 10.97
CA GLU A 83 -11.30 5.19 12.43
C GLU A 83 -10.73 3.84 12.89
N ARG A 84 -10.87 2.79 12.08
CA ARG A 84 -10.50 1.41 12.43
C ARG A 84 -9.09 1.06 11.98
N SER A 85 -8.69 1.57 10.81
CA SER A 85 -7.49 1.17 10.09
C SER A 85 -6.77 2.35 9.44
N GLY A 86 -5.48 2.15 9.16
CA GLY A 86 -4.69 3.10 8.37
C GLY A 86 -5.09 3.09 6.89
N SER A 87 -4.51 4.00 6.10
CA SER A 87 -4.74 4.03 4.65
C SER A 87 -3.98 2.92 3.90
N ALA A 88 -4.31 2.72 2.63
CA ALA A 88 -3.56 1.83 1.75
C ALA A 88 -2.07 2.21 1.65
N THR A 89 -1.74 3.50 1.58
CA THR A 89 -0.35 3.96 1.59
C THR A 89 0.36 3.60 2.90
N GLU A 90 -0.30 3.74 4.06
CA GLU A 90 0.31 3.32 5.34
C GLU A 90 0.53 1.81 5.45
N ALA A 91 -0.27 1.03 4.72
CA ALA A 91 -0.14 -0.42 4.63
C ALA A 91 0.96 -0.89 3.66
N GLY A 92 1.66 0.02 2.98
CA GLY A 92 2.72 -0.31 2.00
C GLY A 92 2.19 -0.83 0.67
N VAL A 93 0.95 -0.50 0.32
CA VAL A 93 0.30 -0.98 -0.92
C VAL A 93 0.99 -0.47 -2.19
N PRO A 94 1.44 0.80 -2.31
CA PRO A 94 2.16 1.25 -3.51
C PRO A 94 3.41 0.41 -3.81
N GLU A 95 4.21 0.11 -2.79
CA GLU A 95 5.42 -0.71 -2.88
C GLU A 95 5.09 -2.16 -3.24
N PHE A 96 3.98 -2.69 -2.71
CA PHE A 96 3.45 -3.99 -3.12
C PHE A 96 3.07 -4.01 -4.60
N ILE A 97 2.39 -2.98 -5.12
CA ILE A 97 2.01 -2.91 -6.54
C ILE A 97 3.25 -2.83 -7.44
N GLU A 98 4.24 -2.03 -7.08
CA GLU A 98 5.56 -1.98 -7.73
C GLU A 98 6.24 -3.36 -7.76
N PHE A 99 6.24 -4.07 -6.62
CA PHE A 99 6.74 -5.45 -6.56
C PHE A 99 5.95 -6.40 -7.48
N MET A 100 4.62 -6.35 -7.46
CA MET A 100 3.77 -7.21 -8.27
C MET A 100 3.94 -6.97 -9.77
N ALA A 101 4.18 -5.73 -10.20
CA ALA A 101 4.48 -5.42 -11.60
C ALA A 101 5.80 -6.05 -12.06
N LYS A 102 6.77 -6.24 -11.15
CA LYS A 102 8.05 -6.89 -11.44
C LYS A 102 7.96 -8.41 -11.39
N ASP A 103 7.30 -8.97 -10.38
CA ASP A 103 7.19 -10.42 -10.19
C ASP A 103 6.22 -11.07 -11.19
N LYS A 104 5.17 -10.34 -11.61
CA LYS A 104 4.23 -10.76 -12.65
C LYS A 104 4.21 -9.77 -13.82
N PRO A 105 5.07 -9.96 -14.83
CA PRO A 105 5.18 -9.06 -15.99
C PRO A 105 3.87 -8.81 -16.74
N ASP A 106 2.89 -9.72 -16.68
CA ASP A 106 1.56 -9.53 -17.27
C ASP A 106 0.82 -8.28 -16.73
N PHE A 107 1.17 -7.81 -15.54
CA PHE A 107 0.61 -6.59 -14.96
C PHE A 107 1.24 -5.30 -15.49
N GLN A 108 2.43 -5.36 -16.09
CA GLN A 108 3.18 -4.17 -16.50
C GLN A 108 2.42 -3.32 -17.53
N THR A 109 1.99 -3.95 -18.63
CA THR A 109 1.26 -3.29 -19.71
C THR A 109 -0.07 -2.67 -19.24
N PRO A 110 -0.98 -3.40 -18.57
CA PRO A 110 -2.24 -2.81 -18.13
C PRO A 110 -2.05 -1.73 -17.05
N LEU A 111 -1.07 -1.85 -16.15
CA LEU A 111 -0.80 -0.82 -15.14
C LEU A 111 -0.27 0.46 -15.78
N ARG A 112 0.79 0.38 -16.59
CA ARG A 112 1.38 1.57 -17.25
C ARG A 112 0.40 2.21 -18.23
N GLY A 113 -0.30 1.40 -19.01
CA GLY A 113 -1.34 1.88 -19.93
C GLY A 113 -2.47 2.61 -19.19
N GLY A 114 -2.89 2.10 -18.03
CA GLY A 114 -3.91 2.70 -17.20
C GLY A 114 -3.48 3.98 -16.48
N LEU A 115 -2.23 4.06 -16.01
CA LEU A 115 -1.64 5.28 -15.45
C LEU A 115 -1.56 6.39 -16.52
N GLY A 116 -1.13 6.05 -17.73
CA GLY A 116 -1.19 7.00 -18.85
C GLY A 116 -2.62 7.40 -19.22
N TRP A 117 -3.57 6.46 -19.14
CA TRP A 117 -4.98 6.75 -19.42
C TRP A 117 -5.56 7.77 -18.42
N ILE A 118 -5.33 7.58 -17.12
CA ILE A 118 -5.94 8.46 -16.10
C ILE A 118 -5.35 9.87 -16.12
N ASP A 119 -4.05 10.01 -16.39
CA ASP A 119 -3.43 11.33 -16.59
C ASP A 119 -3.96 12.02 -17.84
N ASN A 120 -4.11 11.29 -18.95
CA ASN A 120 -4.69 11.84 -20.16
C ASN A 120 -6.15 12.28 -19.96
N GLU A 121 -6.92 11.54 -19.16
CA GLU A 121 -8.30 11.90 -18.84
C GLU A 121 -8.37 13.17 -17.98
N ALA A 122 -7.53 13.27 -16.95
CA ALA A 122 -7.40 14.48 -16.14
C ALA A 122 -6.96 15.68 -16.98
N GLN A 123 -5.99 15.49 -17.88
CA GLN A 123 -5.49 16.55 -18.76
C GLN A 123 -6.58 17.05 -19.71
N LYS A 124 -7.38 16.15 -20.27
CA LYS A 124 -8.49 16.52 -21.18
C LYS A 124 -9.59 17.31 -20.47
N ARG A 125 -9.97 16.91 -19.26
CA ARG A 125 -11.09 17.54 -18.52
C ARG A 125 -10.68 18.81 -17.79
N PHE A 126 -9.48 18.85 -17.25
CA PHE A 126 -9.06 19.85 -16.27
C PHE A 126 -7.72 20.54 -16.58
N GLY A 127 -7.04 20.14 -17.66
CA GLY A 127 -5.79 20.75 -18.11
C GLY A 127 -4.56 20.43 -17.28
N LYS A 128 -4.66 19.46 -16.35
CA LYS A 128 -3.55 19.00 -15.49
C LYS A 128 -3.55 17.48 -15.36
N VAL A 129 -2.41 16.90 -15.02
CA VAL A 129 -2.26 15.48 -14.67
C VAL A 129 -3.06 15.12 -13.41
N PHE A 130 -3.34 13.84 -13.20
CA PHE A 130 -4.26 13.36 -12.17
C PHE A 130 -3.84 13.75 -10.74
N VAL A 131 -2.54 13.76 -10.47
CA VAL A 131 -2.00 14.14 -9.15
C VAL A 131 -2.07 15.65 -8.89
N ASP A 132 -2.29 16.48 -9.90
CA ASP A 132 -2.28 17.95 -9.80
C ASP A 132 -3.68 18.58 -9.90
N ILE A 133 -4.70 17.78 -10.21
CA ILE A 133 -6.11 18.16 -10.11
C ILE A 133 -6.62 18.08 -8.65
N THR A 134 -7.74 18.74 -8.38
CA THR A 134 -8.33 18.79 -7.04
C THR A 134 -8.87 17.41 -6.60
N PRO A 135 -8.99 17.14 -5.29
CA PRO A 135 -9.57 15.88 -4.80
C PRO A 135 -10.96 15.58 -5.39
N ALA A 136 -11.83 16.59 -5.47
CA ALA A 136 -13.16 16.43 -6.07
C ALA A 136 -13.11 16.00 -7.54
N GLN A 137 -12.21 16.60 -8.33
CA GLN A 137 -12.00 16.23 -9.74
C GLN A 137 -11.44 14.81 -9.89
N ARG A 138 -10.59 14.35 -8.97
CA ARG A 138 -10.10 12.95 -8.97
C ARG A 138 -11.25 11.98 -8.76
N ILE A 139 -12.12 12.26 -7.79
CA ILE A 139 -13.31 11.44 -7.52
C ILE A 139 -14.24 11.43 -8.73
N GLU A 140 -14.42 12.55 -9.43
CA GLU A 140 -15.24 12.59 -10.66
C GLU A 140 -14.74 11.59 -11.73
N ILE A 141 -13.43 11.53 -11.97
CA ILE A 141 -12.84 10.56 -12.91
C ILE A 141 -12.99 9.13 -12.38
N VAL A 142 -12.74 8.92 -11.09
CA VAL A 142 -12.80 7.59 -10.47
C VAL A 142 -14.22 7.01 -10.50
N GLU A 143 -15.24 7.81 -10.19
CA GLU A 143 -16.65 7.41 -10.23
C GLU A 143 -17.07 6.90 -11.62
N ASP A 144 -16.52 7.48 -12.68
CA ASP A 144 -16.80 7.06 -14.07
C ASP A 144 -16.27 5.66 -14.41
N ILE A 145 -15.27 5.17 -13.66
CA ILE A 145 -14.56 3.91 -13.95
C ILE A 145 -14.66 2.87 -12.83
N ALA A 146 -15.17 3.24 -11.65
CA ALA A 146 -15.21 2.37 -10.47
C ALA A 146 -16.20 1.20 -10.57
N TYR A 147 -17.24 1.36 -11.38
CA TYR A 147 -18.36 0.43 -11.47
C TYR A 147 -18.52 -0.11 -12.89
N PRO A 148 -18.00 -1.32 -13.20
CA PRO A 148 -18.09 -1.92 -14.53
C PRO A 148 -19.52 -2.03 -15.07
N GLU A 149 -20.50 -2.26 -14.19
CA GLU A 149 -21.92 -2.34 -14.52
C GLU A 149 -22.54 -1.00 -14.96
N ARG A 150 -21.90 0.12 -14.60
CA ARG A 150 -22.34 1.49 -14.94
C ARG A 150 -21.45 2.12 -16.01
N LYS A 151 -20.83 1.30 -16.84
CA LYS A 151 -19.85 1.73 -17.84
C LYS A 151 -20.43 2.79 -18.79
N LYS A 152 -19.83 3.99 -18.74
CA LYS A 152 -20.06 5.03 -19.75
C LYS A 152 -19.34 4.68 -21.07
N PRO A 153 -19.90 5.05 -22.23
CA PRO A 153 -19.20 4.90 -23.51
C PRO A 153 -17.82 5.57 -23.46
N GLY A 154 -16.80 4.92 -24.04
CA GLY A 154 -15.42 5.43 -24.06
C GLY A 154 -14.56 5.14 -22.82
N MET A 155 -15.14 4.64 -21.72
CA MET A 155 -14.42 4.42 -20.46
C MET A 155 -13.84 3.01 -20.27
N SER A 156 -13.89 2.14 -21.29
CA SER A 156 -13.53 0.72 -21.14
C SER A 156 -12.12 0.48 -20.60
N HIS A 157 -11.14 1.24 -21.10
CA HIS A 157 -9.74 1.10 -20.67
C HIS A 157 -9.56 1.52 -19.20
N GLY A 158 -10.18 2.64 -18.81
CA GLY A 158 -10.18 3.12 -17.43
C GLY A 158 -10.86 2.13 -16.48
N VAL A 159 -11.99 1.54 -16.87
CA VAL A 159 -12.71 0.54 -16.06
C VAL A 159 -11.84 -0.71 -15.81
N VAL A 160 -11.18 -1.23 -16.85
CA VAL A 160 -10.28 -2.39 -16.73
C VAL A 160 -9.09 -2.07 -15.83
N PHE A 161 -8.46 -0.91 -16.04
CA PHE A 161 -7.35 -0.45 -15.21
C PHE A 161 -7.76 -0.30 -13.74
N PHE A 162 -8.86 0.40 -13.46
CA PHE A 162 -9.31 0.63 -12.09
C PHE A 162 -9.72 -0.67 -11.40
N SER A 163 -10.31 -1.63 -12.14
CA SER A 163 -10.60 -2.95 -11.60
C SER A 163 -9.34 -3.70 -11.18
N LEU A 164 -8.29 -3.67 -12.01
CA LEU A 164 -6.98 -4.23 -11.66
C LEU A 164 -6.37 -3.53 -10.44
N MET A 165 -6.34 -2.19 -10.45
CA MET A 165 -5.80 -1.38 -9.36
C MET A 165 -6.53 -1.65 -8.04
N ARG A 166 -7.86 -1.73 -8.05
CA ARG A 166 -8.68 -2.08 -6.89
C ARG A 166 -8.36 -3.46 -6.35
N ASN A 167 -8.25 -4.46 -7.23
CA ASN A 167 -7.94 -5.83 -6.81
C ASN A 167 -6.54 -5.94 -6.20
N LEU A 168 -5.54 -5.27 -6.79
CA LEU A 168 -4.19 -5.21 -6.22
C LEU A 168 -4.18 -4.45 -4.89
N THR A 169 -4.91 -3.34 -4.79
CA THR A 169 -5.03 -2.54 -3.56
C THR A 169 -5.60 -3.37 -2.41
N ALA A 170 -6.72 -4.04 -2.66
CA ALA A 170 -7.35 -4.95 -1.70
C ALA A 170 -6.39 -6.07 -1.28
N SER A 171 -5.71 -6.69 -2.25
CA SER A 171 -4.78 -7.79 -1.99
C SER A 171 -3.60 -7.33 -1.14
N GLY A 172 -3.00 -6.18 -1.46
CA GLY A 172 -1.89 -5.60 -0.68
C GLY A 172 -2.33 -5.18 0.72
N PHE A 173 -3.50 -4.52 0.83
CA PHE A 173 -3.98 -4.01 2.11
C PHE A 173 -4.28 -5.14 3.10
N TRP A 174 -5.13 -6.10 2.74
CA TRP A 174 -5.54 -7.17 3.67
C TRP A 174 -4.51 -8.29 3.84
N SER A 175 -3.41 -8.29 3.07
CA SER A 175 -2.22 -9.11 3.37
C SER A 175 -1.18 -8.39 4.24
N SER A 176 -1.32 -7.07 4.44
CA SER A 176 -0.47 -6.30 5.34
C SER A 176 -0.82 -6.51 6.81
N LYS A 177 0.08 -6.10 7.71
CA LYS A 177 -0.19 -6.09 9.16
C LYS A 177 -1.39 -5.20 9.52
N ILE A 178 -1.56 -4.06 8.83
CA ILE A 178 -2.66 -3.12 9.07
C ILE A 178 -3.99 -3.77 8.67
N GLY A 179 -4.06 -4.33 7.46
CA GLY A 179 -5.29 -4.97 6.99
C GLY A 179 -5.62 -6.28 7.70
N MET A 180 -4.64 -7.08 8.12
CA MET A 180 -4.90 -8.25 8.96
C MET A 180 -5.54 -7.86 10.30
N ALA A 181 -5.05 -6.79 10.93
CA ALA A 181 -5.65 -6.25 12.15
C ALA A 181 -7.07 -5.70 11.91
N ASP A 182 -7.30 -5.03 10.78
CA ASP A 182 -8.59 -4.47 10.36
C ASP A 182 -9.72 -5.52 10.30
N ILE A 183 -9.42 -6.73 9.80
CA ILE A 183 -10.39 -7.84 9.73
C ILE A 183 -10.36 -8.75 10.96
N GLY A 184 -9.55 -8.43 11.97
CA GLY A 184 -9.40 -9.22 13.19
C GLY A 184 -8.72 -10.58 12.98
N TYR A 185 -7.94 -10.75 11.91
CA TYR A 185 -7.22 -12.00 11.66
C TYR A 185 -6.10 -12.19 12.69
N GLN A 186 -6.25 -13.21 13.55
CA GLN A 186 -5.26 -13.56 14.58
C GLN A 186 -4.17 -14.51 14.07
N GLY A 187 -4.45 -15.28 13.01
CA GLY A 187 -3.57 -16.34 12.53
C GLY A 187 -3.38 -17.49 13.54
N ASN A 188 -2.27 -18.22 13.42
CA ASN A 188 -1.90 -19.29 14.35
C ASN A 188 -1.13 -18.71 15.55
N THR A 189 -1.85 -18.05 16.45
CA THR A 189 -1.32 -17.73 17.78
C THR A 189 -1.36 -18.97 18.66
N PRO A 190 -0.26 -19.36 19.33
CA PRO A 190 -0.30 -20.40 20.34
C PRO A 190 -1.37 -20.04 21.37
N ASN A 191 -2.38 -20.89 21.54
CA ASN A 191 -3.32 -20.77 22.63
C ASN A 191 -2.82 -21.58 23.83
N THR A 192 -3.18 -21.15 25.02
CA THR A 192 -3.09 -22.00 26.20
C THR A 192 -4.34 -22.89 26.18
N TRP A 193 -4.19 -24.13 25.71
CA TRP A 193 -5.24 -25.14 25.81
C TRP A 193 -5.13 -25.81 27.18
N ASP A 194 -6.08 -25.55 28.07
CA ASP A 194 -6.10 -26.06 29.44
C ASP A 194 -6.42 -27.57 29.54
N GLY A 195 -6.58 -28.24 28.40
CA GLY A 195 -6.99 -29.64 28.33
C GLY A 195 -8.43 -29.80 27.86
N VAL A 196 -8.86 -31.04 27.77
CA VAL A 196 -10.29 -31.35 27.57
C VAL A 196 -11.04 -30.93 28.85
N PRO A 197 -12.17 -30.23 28.76
CA PRO A 197 -12.94 -29.83 29.93
C PRO A 197 -13.32 -31.02 30.83
N GLU A 198 -13.36 -30.80 32.14
CA GLU A 198 -13.52 -31.87 33.12
C GLU A 198 -14.91 -32.54 33.08
N GLU A 199 -15.95 -31.83 32.62
CA GLU A 199 -17.23 -32.43 32.30
C GLU A 199 -17.15 -33.48 31.17
N VAL A 200 -16.31 -33.24 30.16
CA VAL A 200 -16.10 -34.16 29.04
C VAL A 200 -15.26 -35.35 29.49
N LEU A 201 -14.21 -35.12 30.29
CA LEU A 201 -13.41 -36.21 30.86
C LEU A 201 -14.26 -37.18 31.70
N ARG A 202 -15.18 -36.64 32.53
CA ARG A 202 -16.12 -37.46 33.32
C ARG A 202 -17.10 -38.25 32.46
N GLN A 203 -17.58 -37.70 31.34
CA GLN A 203 -18.46 -38.42 30.41
C GLN A 203 -17.83 -39.73 29.89
N TYR A 204 -16.51 -39.73 29.69
CA TYR A 204 -15.77 -40.86 29.14
C TYR A 204 -14.97 -41.67 30.19
N GLY A 205 -15.10 -41.35 31.49
CA GLY A 205 -14.41 -42.06 32.57
C GLY A 205 -12.90 -41.83 32.61
N LEU A 206 -12.45 -40.66 32.13
CA LEU A 206 -11.03 -40.29 32.02
C LEU A 206 -10.59 -39.21 33.03
N GLY A 207 -11.49 -38.77 33.92
CA GLY A 207 -11.27 -37.73 34.93
C GLY A 207 -11.67 -38.18 36.33
#